data_AF-A0A067Q1S4-F1
#
_entry.id   AF-A0A067Q1S4-F1
#
_cell.length_a   1.000
_cell.length_b   1.000
_cell.length_c   1.000
_cell.angle_alpha   90.00
_cell.angle_beta   90.00
_cell.angle_gamma   90.00
#
_symmetry.space_group_name_H-M   'P 1'
#
loop_
_entity.id
_entity.type
_entity.pdbx_description
1 polymer ?
#
loop_
_entity_poly.entity_id
_entity_poly.type
_entity_poly.pdbx_seq_one_letter_code
_entity_poly.pdbx_strand_id
1 'polypeptide(L)'
;MAPRPLQLVVDARYFGAKASQLFDSKREHSYVAKVLRSDLDVLKFPHPKSDDIHRKAGGILEFSWRTTKNSPLYQAVQNAMALTETAKGLQVMHEHSIATVLLRTVQSRPLPSPSTRGPPLAAVSESHTGTKALSGMTSPPSSLPNPPVVAFEDKVSEYRKAQERVSELETRLMEEQEIRDHLAAEGRLRDRQWREQLEENQSLRNRLHEVELALEEEKRTNARLRDQLADGVREATEERTQRVLAESALADIRRECREPFVVPALFDAFLSLSKLTSSDP
;
A
#
# COMPACT_ATOMS: atom_id res chain seq x y z
N MET A 1 -7.61 35.27 -8.98
CA MET A 1 -7.64 34.50 -7.72
C MET A 1 -6.24 34.02 -7.40
N ALA A 2 -5.71 34.30 -6.21
CA ALA A 2 -4.39 33.79 -5.81
C ALA A 2 -4.45 32.25 -5.66
N PRO A 3 -3.45 31.50 -6.15
CA PRO A 3 -3.44 30.05 -6.02
C PRO A 3 -3.32 29.65 -4.55
N ARG A 4 -4.18 28.72 -4.09
CA ARG A 4 -4.16 28.24 -2.71
C ARG A 4 -2.87 27.46 -2.45
N PRO A 5 -2.14 27.74 -1.36
CA PRO A 5 -1.01 26.93 -0.96
C PRO A 5 -1.46 25.50 -0.62
N LEU A 6 -0.62 24.55 -0.96
CA LEU A 6 -0.78 23.12 -0.74
C LEU A 6 0.53 22.58 -0.16
N GLN A 7 0.44 21.57 0.69
CA GLN A 7 1.59 20.81 1.16
C GLN A 7 1.52 19.40 0.57
N LEU A 8 2.53 19.02 -0.19
CA LEU A 8 2.71 17.67 -0.69
C LEU A 8 3.50 16.91 0.35
N VAL A 9 2.99 15.77 0.80
CA VAL A 9 3.60 14.93 1.81
C VAL A 9 3.80 13.55 1.19
N VAL A 10 5.03 13.06 1.19
CA VAL A 10 5.38 11.73 0.68
C VAL A 10 5.87 10.87 1.85
N ASP A 11 5.28 9.70 2.01
CA ASP A 11 5.75 8.68 2.94
C ASP A 11 6.44 7.56 2.14
N ALA A 12 7.75 7.40 2.34
CA ALA A 12 8.53 6.32 1.75
C ALA A 12 8.85 5.26 2.82
N ARG A 13 8.41 4.02 2.61
CA ARG A 13 8.67 2.90 3.52
C ARG A 13 9.90 2.13 3.06
N TYR A 14 10.91 2.05 3.91
CA TYR A 14 12.12 1.29 3.66
C TYR A 14 12.05 -0.10 4.29
N PHE A 15 12.79 -1.06 3.71
CA PHE A 15 12.96 -2.40 4.27
C PHE A 15 14.43 -2.83 4.31
N GLY A 16 14.70 -4.01 4.88
CA GLY A 16 16.03 -4.62 4.92
C GLY A 16 17.06 -3.86 5.76
N ALA A 17 18.35 -4.12 5.49
CA ALA A 17 19.47 -3.53 6.22
C ALA A 17 19.51 -1.99 6.12
N LYS A 18 19.05 -1.44 4.99
CA LYS A 18 18.97 0.00 4.77
C LYS A 18 17.97 0.68 5.71
N ALA A 19 16.81 0.05 5.95
CA ALA A 19 15.87 0.53 6.96
C ALA A 19 16.52 0.53 8.35
N SER A 20 17.21 -0.54 8.75
CA SER A 20 17.91 -0.57 10.04
C SER A 20 18.94 0.57 10.18
N GLN A 21 19.64 0.91 9.10
CA GLN A 21 20.59 2.03 9.10
C GLN A 21 19.93 3.41 9.16
N LEU A 22 18.85 3.64 8.40
CA LEU A 22 18.16 4.93 8.37
C LEU A 22 17.43 5.26 9.68
N PHE A 23 16.96 4.23 10.38
CA PHE A 23 16.18 4.36 11.61
C PHE A 23 16.99 4.12 12.88
N ASP A 24 18.31 3.95 12.77
CA ASP A 24 19.19 3.93 13.94
C ASP A 24 19.19 5.32 14.60
N SER A 25 18.77 5.36 15.86
CA SER A 25 18.74 6.56 16.69
C SER A 25 20.10 7.26 16.82
N LYS A 26 21.20 6.52 16.65
CA LYS A 26 22.56 7.07 16.71
C LYS A 26 22.95 7.84 15.46
N ARG A 27 22.20 7.72 14.36
CA ARG A 27 22.51 8.40 13.10
C ARG A 27 22.00 9.82 13.11
N GLU A 28 22.88 10.72 12.68
CA GLU A 28 22.56 12.12 12.47
C GLU A 28 21.50 12.31 11.38
N HIS A 29 20.69 13.35 11.53
CA HIS A 29 19.66 13.72 10.55
C HIS A 29 20.24 14.04 9.16
N SER A 30 21.45 14.61 9.14
CA SER A 30 22.23 14.90 7.94
C SER A 30 22.48 13.65 7.08
N TYR A 31 22.81 12.52 7.72
CA TYR A 31 23.02 11.24 7.06
C TYR A 31 21.74 10.72 6.43
N VAL A 32 20.63 10.75 7.19
CA VAL A 32 19.30 10.33 6.70
C VAL A 32 18.89 11.14 5.48
N ALA A 33 19.04 12.47 5.54
CA ALA A 33 18.72 13.35 4.41
C ALA A 33 19.59 13.07 3.18
N LYS A 34 20.89 12.76 3.36
CA LYS A 34 21.80 12.42 2.26
C LYS A 34 21.40 11.14 1.55
N VAL A 35 21.11 10.08 2.31
CA VAL A 35 20.69 8.78 1.76
C VAL A 35 19.35 8.93 1.04
N LEU A 36 18.37 9.59 1.67
CA LEU A 36 17.06 9.84 1.05
C LEU A 36 17.22 10.60 -0.28
N ARG A 37 18.01 11.67 -0.34
CA ARG A 37 18.20 12.43 -1.59
C ARG A 37 18.83 11.60 -2.70
N SER A 38 19.80 10.74 -2.36
CA SER A 38 20.39 9.80 -3.31
C SER A 38 19.33 8.87 -3.92
N ASP A 39 18.39 8.40 -3.11
CA ASP A 39 17.30 7.53 -3.58
C ASP A 39 16.29 8.31 -4.43
N LEU A 40 15.99 9.55 -4.03
CA LEU A 40 15.09 10.45 -4.77
C LEU A 40 15.67 10.83 -6.14
N ASP A 41 16.99 10.94 -6.31
CA ASP A 41 17.64 11.19 -7.61
C ASP A 41 17.40 10.07 -8.62
N VAL A 42 17.38 8.82 -8.14
CA VAL A 42 17.11 7.64 -8.96
C VAL A 42 15.63 7.60 -9.33
N LEU A 43 14.75 7.88 -8.37
CA LEU A 43 13.29 7.93 -8.57
C LEU A 43 12.79 9.23 -9.24
N LYS A 44 13.68 10.16 -9.57
CA LYS A 44 13.38 11.45 -10.20
C LYS A 44 12.46 12.37 -9.37
N PHE A 45 12.48 12.21 -8.04
CA PHE A 45 11.82 13.16 -7.15
C PHE A 45 12.68 14.41 -6.93
N PRO A 46 12.07 15.60 -6.81
CA PRO A 46 12.78 16.79 -6.36
C PRO A 46 13.28 16.61 -4.92
N HIS A 47 14.34 17.30 -4.51
CA HIS A 47 14.87 17.17 -3.15
C HIS A 47 14.06 17.99 -2.13
N PRO A 48 13.59 17.41 -1.02
CA PRO A 48 13.02 18.16 0.08
C PRO A 48 14.11 18.86 0.91
N LYS A 49 13.72 19.92 1.62
CA LYS A 49 14.59 20.56 2.61
C LYS A 49 14.85 19.59 3.76
N SER A 50 16.03 19.69 4.38
CA SER A 50 16.40 18.78 5.47
C SER A 50 15.40 18.83 6.64
N ASP A 51 14.88 20.02 6.94
CA ASP A 51 13.92 20.23 8.05
C ASP A 51 12.54 19.64 7.76
N ASP A 52 12.21 19.44 6.48
CA ASP A 52 10.95 18.87 6.03
C ASP A 52 11.02 17.33 5.92
N ILE A 53 12.06 16.68 6.45
CA ILE A 53 12.23 15.22 6.48
C ILE A 53 12.06 14.73 7.92
N HIS A 54 11.20 13.72 8.13
CA HIS A 54 10.86 13.19 9.44
C HIS A 54 10.89 11.65 9.44
N ARG A 55 11.47 11.07 10.50
CA ARG A 55 11.42 9.63 10.76
C ARG A 55 10.12 9.29 11.46
N LYS A 56 9.35 8.35 10.92
CA LYS A 56 8.16 7.77 11.54
C LYS A 56 8.40 6.31 11.95
N ALA A 57 7.53 5.81 12.82
CA ALA A 57 7.53 4.40 13.20
C ALA A 57 7.32 3.50 11.96
N GLY A 58 7.81 2.25 12.04
CA GLY A 58 7.59 1.25 10.99
C GLY A 58 8.48 1.39 9.75
N GLY A 59 9.61 2.09 9.85
CA GLY A 59 10.56 2.27 8.75
C GLY A 59 10.10 3.27 7.69
N ILE A 60 9.28 4.24 8.08
CA ILE A 60 8.69 5.24 7.17
C ILE A 60 9.44 6.57 7.30
N LEU A 61 9.95 7.09 6.19
CA LEU A 61 10.44 8.46 6.09
C LEU A 61 9.33 9.32 5.47
N GLU A 62 8.82 10.27 6.24
CA GLU A 62 7.91 11.30 5.74
C GLU A 62 8.73 12.51 5.30
N PHE A 63 8.42 13.06 4.12
CA PHE A 63 9.01 14.32 3.68
C PHE A 63 8.00 15.16 2.92
N SER A 64 8.17 16.48 2.93
CA SER A 64 7.17 17.38 2.35
C SER A 64 7.71 18.58 1.56
N TRP A 65 6.86 19.13 0.71
CA TRP A 65 7.09 20.38 -0.01
C TRP A 65 5.87 21.29 0.09
N ARG A 66 6.11 22.58 0.26
CA ARG A 66 5.06 23.62 0.14
C ARG A 66 5.02 24.12 -1.30
N THR A 67 3.86 24.03 -1.93
CA THR A 67 3.71 24.42 -3.33
C THR A 67 2.27 24.79 -3.69
N THR A 68 1.98 24.99 -4.97
CA THR A 68 0.62 25.20 -5.52
C THR A 68 0.30 24.15 -6.58
N LYS A 69 -0.99 23.91 -6.85
CA LYS A 69 -1.47 22.83 -7.76
C LYS A 69 -0.88 22.90 -9.18
N ASN A 70 -0.53 24.11 -9.64
CA ASN A 70 -0.01 24.35 -11.00
C ASN A 70 1.49 24.64 -11.02
N SER A 71 2.19 24.41 -9.92
CA SER A 71 3.64 24.61 -9.86
C SER A 71 4.39 23.52 -10.65
N PRO A 72 5.57 23.84 -11.22
CA PRO A 72 6.45 22.83 -11.79
C PRO A 72 6.85 21.74 -10.79
N LEU A 73 6.99 22.11 -9.51
CA LEU A 73 7.30 21.18 -8.43
C LEU A 73 6.18 20.15 -8.21
N TYR A 74 4.91 20.58 -8.25
CA TYR A 74 3.76 19.68 -8.15
C TYR A 74 3.76 18.68 -9.30
N GLN A 75 3.97 19.15 -10.52
CA GLN A 75 4.04 18.28 -11.70
C GLN A 75 5.22 17.31 -11.62
N ALA A 76 6.39 17.76 -11.18
CA ALA A 76 7.56 16.89 -11.01
C ALA A 76 7.30 15.76 -10.01
N VAL A 77 6.68 16.06 -8.86
CA VAL A 77 6.31 15.05 -7.86
C VAL A 77 5.26 14.07 -8.42
N GLN A 78 4.25 14.57 -9.14
CA GLN A 78 3.23 13.71 -9.77
C GLN A 78 3.84 12.78 -10.83
N ASN A 79 4.74 13.28 -11.67
CA ASN A 79 5.42 12.48 -12.68
C ASN A 79 6.33 11.42 -12.05
N ALA A 80 7.03 11.76 -10.95
CA ALA A 80 7.83 10.81 -10.20
C ALA A 80 6.97 9.71 -9.56
N MET A 81 5.79 10.06 -9.01
CA MET A 81 4.83 9.07 -8.51
C MET A 81 4.34 8.14 -9.62
N ALA A 82 3.98 8.66 -10.78
CA ALA A 82 3.57 7.84 -11.93
C ALA A 82 4.69 6.87 -12.35
N LEU A 83 5.96 7.27 -12.27
CA LEU A 83 7.10 6.39 -12.54
C LEU A 83 7.18 5.23 -11.54
N THR A 84 6.92 5.48 -10.25
CA THR A 84 6.94 4.44 -9.19
C THR A 84 5.87 3.37 -9.37
N GLU A 85 4.79 3.66 -10.08
CA GLU A 85 3.72 2.70 -10.38
C GLU A 85 4.04 1.78 -11.57
N THR A 86 5.08 2.11 -12.35
CA THR A 86 5.52 1.26 -13.47
C THR A 86 6.36 0.07 -12.99
N ALA A 87 6.39 -1.02 -13.76
CA ALA A 87 7.22 -2.20 -13.44
C ALA A 87 8.71 -1.86 -13.26
N LYS A 88 9.24 -0.96 -14.09
CA LYS A 88 10.62 -0.46 -13.97
C LYS A 88 10.81 0.35 -12.69
N GLY A 89 9.83 1.17 -12.32
CA GLY A 89 9.84 1.91 -11.05
C GLY A 89 9.85 0.99 -9.84
N LEU A 90 9.01 -0.06 -9.84
CA LEU A 90 8.98 -1.06 -8.77
C LEU A 90 10.32 -1.80 -8.63
N GLN A 91 10.96 -2.15 -9.74
CA GLN A 91 12.29 -2.77 -9.74
C GLN A 91 13.33 -1.83 -9.10
N VAL A 92 13.36 -0.56 -9.54
CA VAL A 92 14.29 0.45 -9.01
C VAL A 92 14.05 0.68 -7.52
N MET A 93 12.79 0.73 -7.07
CA MET A 93 12.45 0.84 -5.66
C MET A 93 12.97 -0.35 -4.85
N HIS A 94 12.80 -1.58 -5.35
CA HIS A 94 13.31 -2.78 -4.70
C HIS A 94 14.84 -2.77 -4.58
N GLU A 95 15.56 -2.40 -5.64
CA GLU A 95 17.03 -2.25 -5.64
C GLU A 95 17.52 -1.24 -4.59
N HIS A 96 16.71 -0.21 -4.30
CA HIS A 96 17.01 0.81 -3.30
C HIS A 96 16.40 0.52 -1.92
N SER A 97 15.87 -0.68 -1.71
CA SER A 97 15.21 -1.13 -0.46
C SER A 97 14.02 -0.26 -0.04
N ILE A 98 13.26 0.25 -1.01
CA ILE A 98 12.03 1.01 -0.82
C ILE A 98 10.85 0.09 -1.15
N ALA A 99 9.99 -0.17 -0.17
CA ALA A 99 8.83 -1.04 -0.32
C ALA A 99 7.65 -0.31 -0.96
N THR A 100 7.31 0.88 -0.44
CA THR A 100 6.15 1.66 -0.88
C THR A 100 6.43 3.15 -0.82
N VAL A 101 5.87 3.91 -1.74
CA VAL A 101 5.86 5.38 -1.74
C VAL A 101 4.40 5.84 -1.82
N LEU A 102 3.96 6.66 -0.87
CA LEU A 102 2.59 7.17 -0.81
C LEU A 102 2.60 8.69 -0.86
N LEU A 103 1.88 9.29 -1.81
CA LEU A 103 1.70 10.73 -1.90
C LEU A 103 0.36 11.16 -1.28
N ARG A 104 0.42 12.10 -0.35
CA ARG A 104 -0.73 12.76 0.27
C ARG A 104 -0.66 14.27 0.00
N THR A 105 -1.80 14.86 -0.37
CA THR A 105 -1.90 16.31 -0.52
C THR A 105 -2.66 16.88 0.68
N VAL A 106 -2.00 17.70 1.48
CA VAL A 106 -2.61 18.39 2.61
C VAL A 106 -2.87 19.83 2.19
N GLN A 107 -4.14 20.21 2.14
CA GLN A 107 -4.50 21.60 1.93
C GLN A 107 -4.21 22.37 3.22
N SER A 108 -3.22 23.27 3.19
CA SER A 108 -2.93 24.11 4.34
C SER A 108 -4.20 24.93 4.62
N ARG A 109 -4.84 24.67 5.78
CA ARG A 109 -5.90 25.54 6.26
C ARG A 109 -5.32 26.96 6.28
N PRO A 110 -6.02 27.97 5.74
CA PRO A 110 -5.63 29.35 5.98
C PRO A 110 -5.50 29.47 7.49
N LEU A 111 -4.29 29.78 7.99
CA LEU A 111 -4.19 30.16 9.40
C LEU A 111 -5.24 31.26 9.58
N PRO A 112 -6.08 31.18 10.63
CA PRO A 112 -6.95 32.31 10.95
C PRO A 112 -6.02 33.51 10.98
N SER A 113 -6.27 34.46 10.08
CA SER A 113 -5.53 35.73 10.06
C SER A 113 -5.50 36.21 11.50
N PRO A 114 -4.32 36.60 12.05
CA PRO A 114 -4.23 37.06 13.42
C PRO A 114 -5.28 38.15 13.57
N SER A 115 -6.39 37.78 14.22
CA SER A 115 -7.58 38.62 14.28
C SER A 115 -7.09 39.90 14.91
N THR A 116 -7.15 40.99 14.13
CA THR A 116 -6.79 42.33 14.56
C THR A 116 -7.33 42.49 15.97
N ARG A 117 -6.40 42.48 16.92
CA ARG A 117 -6.67 42.52 18.35
C ARG A 117 -7.46 43.81 18.57
N GLY A 118 -8.78 43.70 18.62
CA GLY A 118 -9.64 44.80 19.03
C GLY A 118 -9.17 45.28 20.41
N PRO A 119 -9.21 46.59 20.67
CA PRO A 119 -8.81 47.12 21.98
C PRO A 119 -9.66 46.49 23.09
N PRO A 120 -9.12 46.38 24.32
CA PRO A 120 -9.82 45.78 25.44
C PRO A 120 -10.98 46.69 25.85
N LEU A 121 -12.20 46.35 25.41
CA LEU A 121 -13.41 47.01 25.89
C LEU A 121 -13.84 46.37 27.21
N ALA A 122 -14.07 47.27 28.16
CA ALA A 122 -14.39 47.03 29.54
C ALA A 122 -15.66 46.21 29.74
N ALA A 123 -15.72 45.57 30.89
CA ALA A 123 -16.89 44.94 31.47
C ALA A 123 -18.12 45.87 31.41
N VAL A 124 -19.23 45.34 30.91
CA VAL A 124 -20.57 45.89 31.14
C VAL A 124 -21.47 44.72 31.52
N SER A 125 -21.83 44.74 32.80
CA SER A 125 -22.93 44.01 33.42
C SER A 125 -24.29 44.47 32.88
N GLU A 126 -25.32 43.68 33.20
CA GLU A 126 -26.78 43.96 33.24
C GLU A 126 -27.57 42.99 32.35
N SER A 127 -28.15 41.91 32.89
CA SER A 127 -29.51 41.81 33.48
C SER A 127 -30.60 42.47 32.62
N HIS A 128 -31.61 41.69 32.16
CA HIS A 128 -33.02 41.93 32.46
C HIS A 128 -33.96 40.87 31.85
N THR A 129 -34.92 40.51 32.69
CA THR A 129 -36.14 39.70 32.53
C THR A 129 -37.16 40.33 31.57
N GLY A 130 -38.00 39.50 30.91
CA GLY A 130 -39.06 40.01 30.03
C GLY A 130 -40.22 39.03 29.81
N THR A 131 -40.98 38.74 30.88
CA THR A 131 -42.31 38.12 30.88
C THR A 131 -43.33 39.07 30.22
N LYS A 132 -44.25 38.57 29.37
CA LYS A 132 -45.42 39.36 28.94
C LYS A 132 -46.69 38.50 28.88
N ALA A 133 -47.59 38.80 29.82
CA ALA A 133 -48.99 38.41 29.85
C ALA A 133 -49.85 39.69 29.80
N LEU A 134 -50.98 39.66 29.10
CA LEU A 134 -52.11 40.62 29.17
C LEU A 134 -53.25 39.99 28.33
N SER A 135 -54.31 39.43 28.91
CA SER A 135 -55.51 40.06 29.51
C SER A 135 -56.26 41.03 28.59
N GLY A 136 -57.56 40.75 28.41
CA GLY A 136 -58.55 41.64 27.78
C GLY A 136 -59.95 41.02 27.71
N MET A 137 -60.70 41.12 28.81
CA MET A 137 -62.16 40.92 28.86
C MET A 137 -62.87 42.10 28.19
N THR A 138 -63.98 41.87 27.48
CA THR A 138 -65.18 42.75 27.48
C THR A 138 -66.38 42.09 26.80
N SER A 139 -67.54 42.34 27.41
CA SER A 139 -68.86 41.73 27.26
C SER A 139 -69.69 42.31 26.07
N PRO A 140 -70.96 41.86 25.87
CA PRO A 140 -71.68 41.92 24.59
C PRO A 140 -72.58 43.15 24.42
N PRO A 141 -73.02 43.42 23.18
CA PRO A 141 -74.33 44.04 22.96
C PRO A 141 -75.24 43.17 22.08
N SER A 142 -76.46 43.04 22.57
CA SER A 142 -77.63 42.49 21.89
C SER A 142 -78.13 43.48 20.85
N SER A 143 -78.21 43.07 19.59
CA SER A 143 -79.02 43.70 18.55
C SER A 143 -79.10 42.76 17.35
N LEU A 144 -80.31 42.26 17.05
CA LEU A 144 -80.64 41.49 15.85
C LEU A 144 -80.68 42.43 14.62
N PRO A 145 -79.91 42.16 13.56
CA PRO A 145 -80.16 42.72 12.24
C PRO A 145 -80.50 41.63 11.22
N ASN A 146 -81.28 42.03 10.22
CA ASN A 146 -81.82 41.25 9.12
C ASN A 146 -80.84 40.26 8.45
N PRO A 147 -81.33 39.13 7.89
CA PRO A 147 -80.50 38.16 7.21
C PRO A 147 -79.78 38.78 6.00
N PRO A 148 -78.43 38.83 6.00
CA PRO A 148 -77.67 39.40 4.90
C PRO A 148 -77.54 38.35 3.79
N VAL A 149 -78.14 38.63 2.65
CA VAL A 149 -78.01 37.85 1.40
C VAL A 149 -76.55 37.84 0.88
N VAL A 150 -75.64 38.61 1.49
CA VAL A 150 -74.21 38.72 1.14
C VAL A 150 -73.33 37.64 1.79
N ALA A 151 -73.84 36.86 2.77
CA ALA A 151 -73.04 35.85 3.49
C ALA A 151 -72.76 34.55 2.70
N PHE A 152 -73.31 34.41 1.48
CA PHE A 152 -73.14 33.21 0.65
C PHE A 152 -71.90 33.29 -0.24
N GLU A 153 -71.52 34.49 -0.72
CA GLU A 153 -70.35 34.68 -1.60
C GLU A 153 -69.01 34.44 -0.87
N ASP A 154 -68.92 34.83 0.40
CA ASP A 154 -67.74 34.57 1.23
C ASP A 154 -67.48 33.07 1.43
N LYS A 155 -68.54 32.29 1.64
CA LYS A 155 -68.44 30.83 1.81
C LYS A 155 -68.02 30.13 0.51
N VAL A 156 -68.45 30.64 -0.64
CA VAL A 156 -68.01 30.11 -1.95
C VAL A 156 -66.53 30.41 -2.21
N SER A 157 -66.05 31.60 -1.82
CA SER A 157 -64.62 31.94 -1.88
C SER A 157 -63.78 31.04 -0.96
N GLU A 158 -64.26 30.79 0.25
CA GLU A 158 -63.61 29.90 1.21
C GLU A 158 -63.54 28.45 0.71
N TYR A 159 -64.63 27.94 0.11
CA TYR A 159 -64.65 26.60 -0.48
C TYR A 159 -63.65 26.46 -1.64
N ARG A 160 -63.54 27.47 -2.52
CA ARG A 160 -62.56 27.44 -3.62
C ARG A 160 -61.11 27.42 -3.10
N LYS A 161 -60.80 28.26 -2.10
CA LYS A 161 -59.48 28.27 -1.44
C LYS A 161 -59.18 26.94 -0.75
N ALA A 162 -60.19 26.31 -0.13
CA ALA A 162 -60.04 24.99 0.46
C ALA A 162 -59.77 23.92 -0.61
N GLN A 163 -60.47 23.98 -1.75
CA GLN A 163 -60.27 23.06 -2.86
C GLN A 163 -58.88 23.22 -3.50
N GLU A 164 -58.38 24.45 -3.64
CA GLU A 164 -57.00 24.71 -4.09
C GLU A 164 -55.97 24.13 -3.11
N ARG A 165 -56.18 24.29 -1.80
CA ARG A 165 -55.31 23.70 -0.77
C ARG A 165 -55.31 22.17 -0.82
N VAL A 166 -56.47 21.54 -1.03
CA VAL A 166 -56.56 20.08 -1.17
C VAL A 166 -55.77 19.63 -2.39
N SER A 167 -55.93 20.31 -3.53
CA SER A 167 -55.16 20.00 -4.75
C SER A 167 -53.65 20.17 -4.53
N GLU A 168 -53.22 21.22 -3.83
CA GLU A 168 -51.80 21.44 -3.49
C GLU A 168 -51.25 20.34 -2.55
N LEU A 169 -52.06 19.89 -1.59
CA LEU A 169 -51.69 18.80 -0.70
C LEU A 169 -51.60 17.46 -1.44
N GLU A 170 -52.51 17.19 -2.38
CA GLU A 170 -52.46 16.01 -3.24
C GLU A 170 -51.19 16.00 -4.10
N THR A 171 -50.81 17.14 -4.69
CA THR A 171 -49.55 17.23 -5.45
C THR A 171 -48.33 17.00 -4.56
N ARG A 172 -48.29 17.60 -3.36
CA ARG A 172 -47.18 17.41 -2.42
C ARG A 172 -47.07 15.96 -1.95
N LEU A 173 -48.21 15.29 -1.73
CA LEU A 173 -48.22 13.89 -1.33
C LEU A 173 -47.67 12.98 -2.44
N MET A 174 -48.02 13.26 -3.70
CA MET A 174 -47.43 12.54 -4.85
C MET A 174 -45.92 12.79 -4.96
N GLU A 175 -45.47 14.05 -4.86
CA GLU A 175 -44.04 14.38 -4.88
C GLU A 175 -43.27 13.69 -3.74
N GLU A 176 -43.80 13.69 -2.52
CA GLU A 176 -43.18 13.01 -1.38
C GLU A 176 -43.09 11.49 -1.63
N GLN A 177 -44.14 10.90 -2.20
CA GLN A 177 -44.17 9.48 -2.54
C GLN A 177 -43.15 9.15 -3.63
N GLU A 178 -43.02 9.98 -4.67
CA GLU A 178 -42.00 9.83 -5.71
C GLU A 178 -40.57 9.92 -5.13
N ILE A 179 -40.31 10.88 -4.23
CA ILE A 179 -39.03 11.02 -3.54
C ILE A 179 -38.73 9.77 -2.70
N ARG A 180 -39.73 9.25 -1.99
CA ARG A 180 -39.59 8.04 -1.17
C ARG A 180 -39.25 6.82 -2.04
N ASP A 181 -39.95 6.66 -3.16
CA ASP A 181 -39.73 5.56 -4.08
C ASP A 181 -38.36 5.66 -4.78
N HIS A 182 -37.92 6.88 -5.13
CA HIS A 182 -36.58 7.15 -5.66
C HIS A 182 -35.49 6.78 -4.65
N LEU A 183 -35.60 7.24 -3.40
CA LEU A 183 -34.63 6.89 -2.34
C LEU A 183 -34.59 5.39 -2.06
N ALA A 184 -35.75 4.73 -2.08
CA ALA A 184 -35.84 3.28 -1.94
C ALA A 184 -35.17 2.56 -3.12
N ALA A 185 -35.32 3.07 -4.35
CA ALA A 185 -34.65 2.53 -5.53
C ALA A 185 -33.13 2.69 -5.47
N GLU A 186 -32.65 3.87 -5.07
CA GLU A 186 -31.22 4.10 -4.84
C GLU A 186 -30.64 3.21 -3.73
N GLY A 187 -31.39 3.01 -2.65
CA GLY A 187 -31.03 2.06 -1.58
C GLY A 187 -30.80 0.66 -2.13
N ARG A 188 -31.76 0.15 -2.92
CA ARG A 188 -31.66 -1.18 -3.56
C ARG A 188 -30.46 -1.30 -4.51
N LEU A 189 -30.13 -0.24 -5.24
CA LEU A 189 -28.97 -0.22 -6.15
C LEU A 189 -27.65 -0.27 -5.35
N ARG A 190 -27.53 0.52 -4.29
CA ARG A 190 -26.35 0.47 -3.39
C ARG A 190 -26.19 -0.91 -2.75
N ASP A 191 -27.28 -1.50 -2.27
CA ASP A 191 -27.25 -2.84 -1.66
C ASP A 191 -26.88 -3.94 -2.67
N ARG A 192 -27.24 -3.78 -3.95
CA ARG A 192 -26.81 -4.68 -5.01
C ARG A 192 -25.31 -4.54 -5.27
N GLN A 193 -24.82 -3.31 -5.46
CA GLN A 193 -23.40 -3.05 -5.68
C GLN A 193 -22.53 -3.55 -4.53
N TRP A 194 -22.98 -3.34 -3.28
CA TRP A 194 -22.27 -3.83 -2.11
C TRP A 194 -22.17 -5.36 -2.09
N ARG A 195 -23.25 -6.07 -2.44
CA ARG A 195 -23.23 -7.54 -2.53
C ARG A 195 -22.32 -8.05 -3.64
N GLU A 196 -22.37 -7.42 -4.82
CA GLU A 196 -21.46 -7.75 -5.92
C GLU A 196 -19.99 -7.55 -5.52
N GLN A 197 -19.67 -6.45 -4.85
CA GLN A 197 -18.32 -6.21 -4.33
C GLN A 197 -17.90 -7.23 -3.26
N LEU A 198 -18.83 -7.68 -2.42
CA LEU A 198 -18.54 -8.69 -1.41
C LEU A 198 -18.26 -10.06 -2.05
N GLU A 199 -19.07 -10.45 -3.03
CA GLU A 199 -18.87 -11.68 -3.82
C GLU A 199 -17.55 -11.64 -4.59
N GLU A 200 -17.22 -10.50 -5.21
CA GLU A 200 -15.93 -10.30 -5.88
C GLU A 200 -14.76 -10.42 -4.89
N ASN A 201 -14.84 -9.76 -3.74
CA ASN A 201 -13.82 -9.87 -2.70
C ASN A 201 -13.66 -11.30 -2.19
N GLN A 202 -14.77 -12.03 -2.03
CA GLN A 202 -14.74 -13.43 -1.63
C GLN A 202 -14.10 -14.31 -2.72
N SER A 203 -14.43 -14.08 -3.99
CA SER A 203 -13.80 -14.76 -5.13
C SER A 203 -12.30 -14.51 -5.17
N LEU A 204 -11.86 -13.26 -4.98
CA LEU A 204 -10.44 -12.91 -4.92
C LEU A 204 -9.71 -13.60 -3.77
N ARG A 205 -10.33 -13.70 -2.59
CA ARG A 205 -9.77 -14.45 -1.45
C ARG A 205 -9.59 -15.93 -1.77
N ASN A 206 -10.58 -16.55 -2.42
CA ASN A 206 -10.47 -17.95 -2.84
C ASN A 206 -9.34 -18.15 -3.85
N ARG A 207 -9.24 -17.27 -4.86
CA ARG A 207 -8.15 -17.30 -5.85
C ARG A 207 -6.77 -17.11 -5.22
N LEU A 208 -6.64 -16.22 -4.23
CA LEU A 208 -5.39 -16.05 -3.49
C LEU A 208 -5.02 -17.33 -2.74
N HIS A 209 -5.99 -17.98 -2.09
CA HIS A 209 -5.76 -19.23 -1.38
C HIS A 209 -5.33 -20.37 -2.33
N GLU A 210 -5.94 -20.46 -3.52
CA GLU A 210 -5.54 -21.43 -4.55
C GLU A 210 -4.08 -21.22 -5.00
N VAL A 211 -3.66 -19.96 -5.21
CA VAL A 211 -2.29 -19.62 -5.57
C VAL A 211 -1.32 -19.98 -4.44
N GLU A 212 -1.70 -19.74 -3.17
CA GLU A 212 -0.88 -20.14 -2.01
C GLU A 212 -0.66 -21.65 -1.94
N LEU A 213 -1.72 -22.44 -2.18
CA LEU A 213 -1.62 -23.91 -2.21
C LEU A 213 -0.71 -24.39 -3.35
N ALA A 214 -0.87 -23.83 -4.55
CA ALA A 214 -0.02 -24.15 -5.70
C ALA A 214 1.45 -23.81 -5.43
N LEU A 215 1.72 -22.67 -4.78
CA LEU A 215 3.07 -22.26 -4.42
C LEU A 215 3.72 -23.21 -3.40
N GLU A 216 2.97 -23.70 -2.41
CA GLU A 216 3.47 -24.68 -1.46
C GLU A 216 3.73 -26.05 -2.10
N GLU A 217 2.89 -26.46 -3.06
CA GLU A 217 3.15 -27.66 -3.85
C GLU A 217 4.43 -27.51 -4.68
N GLU A 218 4.62 -26.37 -5.35
CA GLU A 218 5.82 -26.08 -6.12
C GLU A 218 7.08 -26.04 -5.24
N LYS A 219 7.00 -25.51 -4.02
CA LYS A 219 8.12 -25.55 -3.07
C LYS A 219 8.47 -26.99 -2.69
N ARG A 220 7.48 -27.85 -2.50
CA ARG A 220 7.70 -29.28 -2.19
C ARG A 220 8.33 -30.02 -3.36
N THR A 221 7.87 -29.79 -4.59
CA THR A 221 8.48 -30.42 -5.77
C THR A 221 9.91 -29.93 -5.98
N ASN A 222 10.16 -28.62 -5.85
CA ASN A 222 11.50 -28.05 -5.92
C ASN A 222 12.44 -28.58 -4.83
N ALA A 223 11.95 -28.77 -3.60
CA ALA A 223 12.75 -29.38 -2.53
C ALA A 223 13.19 -30.80 -2.91
N ARG A 224 12.26 -31.64 -3.38
CA ARG A 224 12.57 -33.00 -3.86
C ARG A 224 13.58 -33.01 -5.00
N LEU A 225 13.44 -32.12 -5.98
CA LEU A 225 14.38 -32.02 -7.09
C LEU A 225 15.78 -31.60 -6.63
N ARG A 226 15.87 -30.70 -5.64
CA ARG A 226 17.15 -30.30 -5.04
C ARG A 226 17.82 -31.46 -4.32
N ASP A 227 17.06 -32.25 -3.56
CA ASP A 227 17.58 -33.43 -2.88
C ASP A 227 18.11 -34.46 -3.89
N GLN A 228 17.34 -34.74 -4.94
CA GLN A 228 17.76 -35.63 -6.04
C GLN A 228 19.04 -35.14 -6.73
N LEU A 229 19.15 -33.83 -6.97
CA LEU A 229 20.36 -33.25 -7.57
C LEU A 229 21.56 -33.37 -6.64
N ALA A 230 21.38 -33.15 -5.33
CA ALA A 230 22.44 -33.30 -4.34
C ALA A 230 22.94 -34.75 -4.26
N ASP A 231 22.03 -35.72 -4.31
CA ASP A 231 22.36 -37.14 -4.34
C ASP A 231 23.14 -37.52 -5.60
N GLY A 232 22.66 -37.09 -6.77
CA GLY A 232 23.35 -37.37 -8.04
C GLY A 232 24.74 -36.71 -8.11
N VAL A 233 24.91 -35.51 -7.55
CA VAL A 233 26.23 -34.86 -7.45
C VAL A 233 27.16 -35.67 -6.55
N ARG A 234 26.68 -36.14 -5.40
CA ARG A 234 27.46 -36.97 -4.49
C ARG A 234 27.93 -38.26 -5.15
N GLU A 235 27.03 -39.00 -5.80
CA GLU A 235 27.36 -40.24 -6.52
C GLU A 235 28.41 -39.99 -7.62
N ALA A 236 28.25 -38.91 -8.40
CA ALA A 236 29.22 -38.55 -9.43
C ALA A 236 30.60 -38.18 -8.85
N THR A 237 30.65 -37.54 -7.67
CA THR A 237 31.92 -37.26 -7.00
C THR A 237 32.60 -38.53 -6.49
N GLU A 238 31.83 -39.48 -5.94
CA GLU A 238 32.35 -40.77 -5.47
C GLU A 238 32.92 -41.59 -6.65
N GLU A 239 32.19 -41.69 -7.76
CA GLU A 239 32.66 -42.37 -8.98
C GLU A 239 33.96 -41.75 -9.49
N ARG A 240 34.04 -40.42 -9.56
CA ARG A 240 35.25 -39.73 -10.01
C ARG A 240 36.44 -40.01 -9.10
N THR A 241 36.23 -40.04 -7.77
CA THR A 241 37.31 -40.38 -6.84
C THR A 241 37.78 -41.83 -7.02
N GLN A 242 36.86 -42.78 -7.21
CA GLN A 242 37.19 -44.18 -7.48
C GLN A 242 37.98 -44.33 -8.79
N ARG A 243 37.55 -43.64 -9.84
CA ARG A 243 38.23 -43.65 -11.13
C ARG A 243 39.66 -43.10 -11.02
N VAL A 244 39.85 -41.98 -10.33
CA VAL A 244 41.18 -41.39 -10.12
C VAL A 244 42.09 -42.36 -9.35
N LEU A 245 41.59 -43.03 -8.31
CA LEU A 245 42.35 -44.03 -7.56
C LEU A 245 42.74 -45.24 -8.43
N ALA A 246 41.80 -45.77 -9.21
CA ALA A 246 42.06 -46.89 -10.12
C ALA A 246 43.05 -46.53 -11.24
N GLU A 247 42.88 -45.35 -11.84
CA GLU A 247 43.80 -44.83 -12.86
C GLU A 247 45.22 -44.63 -12.29
N SER A 248 45.34 -44.13 -11.05
CA SER A 248 46.63 -44.00 -10.36
C SER A 248 47.28 -45.36 -10.14
N ALA A 249 46.54 -46.34 -9.62
CA ALA A 249 47.06 -47.69 -9.38
C ALA A 249 47.53 -48.37 -10.68
N LEU A 250 46.77 -48.22 -11.78
CA LEU A 250 47.18 -48.72 -13.09
C LEU A 250 48.42 -48.01 -13.62
N ALA A 251 48.58 -46.71 -13.35
CA ALA A 251 49.77 -45.96 -13.73
C ALA A 251 51.03 -46.48 -12.99
N ASP A 252 50.90 -46.79 -11.70
CA ASP A 252 51.99 -47.37 -10.91
C ASP A 252 52.40 -48.77 -11.43
N ILE A 253 51.44 -49.66 -11.69
CA ILE A 253 51.71 -50.98 -12.28
C ILE A 253 52.43 -50.84 -13.63
N ARG A 254 51.95 -49.93 -14.50
CA ARG A 254 52.60 -49.69 -15.80
C ARG A 254 54.03 -49.17 -15.65
N ARG A 255 54.32 -48.37 -14.63
CA ARG A 255 55.67 -47.90 -14.31
C ARG A 255 56.57 -49.07 -13.90
N GLU A 256 56.09 -49.93 -13.00
CA GLU A 256 56.82 -51.10 -12.50
C GLU A 256 57.06 -52.16 -13.59
N CYS A 257 56.12 -52.34 -14.52
CA CYS A 257 56.29 -53.29 -15.63
C CYS A 257 57.23 -52.79 -16.74
N ARG A 258 57.49 -51.48 -16.85
CA ARG A 258 58.29 -50.90 -17.95
C ARG A 258 59.79 -51.07 -17.75
N GLU A 259 60.24 -51.08 -16.50
CA GLU A 259 61.58 -51.49 -16.10
C GLU A 259 61.44 -52.60 -15.05
N PRO A 260 61.26 -53.87 -15.47
CA PRO A 260 61.33 -54.95 -14.51
C PRO A 260 62.72 -54.89 -13.88
N PHE A 261 62.78 -54.49 -12.61
CA PHE A 261 63.99 -54.59 -11.81
C PHE A 261 64.22 -56.08 -11.53
N VAL A 262 64.73 -56.79 -12.54
CA VAL A 262 65.41 -58.03 -12.31
C VAL A 262 66.69 -57.63 -11.63
N VAL A 263 66.73 -57.80 -10.30
CA VAL A 263 67.97 -57.64 -9.53
C VAL A 263 69.03 -58.47 -10.26
N PRO A 264 70.14 -57.87 -10.76
CA PRO A 264 71.18 -58.64 -11.46
C PRO A 264 71.64 -59.85 -10.64
N ALA A 265 71.71 -59.70 -9.31
CA ALA A 265 72.03 -60.79 -8.39
C ALA A 265 71.03 -61.97 -8.41
N LEU A 266 69.72 -61.72 -8.61
CA LEU A 266 68.74 -62.80 -8.76
C LEU A 266 68.87 -63.49 -10.13
N PHE A 267 69.17 -62.73 -11.19
CA PHE A 267 69.45 -63.31 -12.50
C PHE A 267 70.74 -64.15 -12.48
N ASP A 268 71.79 -63.64 -11.84
CA ASP A 268 73.07 -64.35 -11.66
C ASP A 268 72.91 -65.60 -10.79
N ALA A 269 72.10 -65.54 -9.72
CA ALA A 269 71.77 -66.70 -8.92
C ALA A 269 71.00 -67.76 -9.73
N PHE A 270 70.05 -67.33 -10.58
CA PHE A 270 69.29 -68.23 -11.45
C PHE A 270 70.18 -68.88 -12.52
N LEU A 271 71.09 -68.12 -13.13
CA LEU A 271 72.11 -68.63 -14.05
C LEU A 271 73.07 -69.61 -13.35
N SER A 272 73.39 -69.35 -12.08
CA SER A 272 74.26 -70.24 -11.28
C SER A 272 73.55 -71.57 -10.98
N LEU A 273 72.26 -71.52 -10.62
CA LEU A 273 71.45 -72.72 -10.40
C LEU A 273 71.21 -73.50 -11.69
N SER A 274 70.93 -72.83 -12.82
CA SER A 274 70.69 -73.53 -14.09
C SER A 274 71.91 -74.33 -14.54
N LYS A 275 73.12 -73.79 -14.33
CA LYS A 275 74.40 -74.47 -14.61
C LYS A 275 74.60 -75.70 -13.74
N LEU A 276 74.15 -75.67 -12.48
CA LEU A 276 74.21 -76.82 -11.58
C LEU A 276 73.23 -77.92 -12.02
N THR A 277 72.02 -77.54 -12.46
CA THR A 277 71.00 -78.53 -12.87
C THR A 277 71.21 -79.11 -14.26
N SER A 278 71.90 -78.40 -15.17
CA SER A 278 72.23 -78.91 -16.51
C SER A 278 73.51 -79.76 -16.55
N SER A 279 74.16 -79.97 -15.40
CA SER A 279 75.44 -80.67 -15.27
C SER A 279 75.29 -82.11 -14.76
N ASP A 280 74.07 -82.64 -14.64
CA ASP A 280 73.86 -84.06 -14.36
C ASP A 280 73.68 -84.84 -15.69
N PRO A 281 74.53 -85.83 -16.00
CA PRO A 281 74.49 -86.66 -17.21
C PRO A 281 73.41 -87.75 -17.20
#